data_AF-A0A7X9NSI5-F1
#
_entry.id   AF-A0A7X9NSI5-F1
#
_cell.length_a   1.000
_cell.length_b   1.000
_cell.length_c   1.000
_cell.angle_alpha   90.00
_cell.angle_beta   90.00
_cell.angle_gamma   90.00
#
_symmetry.space_group_name_H-M   'P 1'
#
loop_
_entity.id
_entity.type
_entity.pdbx_description
1 polymer ?
#
loop_
_entity_poly.entity_id
_entity_poly.type
_entity_poly.pdbx_seq_one_letter_code
_entity_poly.pdbx_strand_id
1 'polypeptide(L)'
;MKKEERLMINHQPFAWGRAIATACAATMCLALAIVPASTTYADDATAPAQQQTTDNSNNTDTPDNPNNPGKPDNPGADSDQHTDPSNGAIDAFAATHTWLGSPTAEVTPITAIESGAERTYQNGTVYWSSSTGVHAVRSNIDACYQKHLQDLGFTVNDGMKLRGGTSQAFQNGQIHWSPSTGARFTRGAIQQYWSAHGWENGWLGWPTGDELTVKGGASQTFQHGVVFWSPTTGAHAVKGGILGEYANIKYEQGILGFPVNDEMKLRGGTSQAFQNGQIHWSPSTGAR
;
A
#
# COMPACT_ATOMS: atom_id res chain seq x y z
N MET A 1 59.97 -7.39 57.06
CA MET A 1 59.68 -8.02 55.74
C MET A 1 58.58 -7.21 55.04
N LYS A 2 58.39 -7.40 53.73
CA LYS A 2 57.83 -6.41 52.76
C LYS A 2 56.34 -6.04 53.04
N LYS A 3 55.97 -4.75 53.01
CA LYS A 3 55.17 -3.98 51.99
C LYS A 3 53.65 -4.28 52.04
N GLU A 4 52.72 -3.36 51.77
CA GLU A 4 52.60 -2.41 50.63
C GLU A 4 52.01 -1.01 50.92
N GLU A 5 51.91 -0.19 49.85
CA GLU A 5 51.58 1.24 49.70
C GLU A 5 50.75 1.39 48.38
N ARG A 6 50.03 2.48 48.02
CA ARG A 6 50.09 3.90 48.44
C ARG A 6 48.77 4.68 48.18
N LEU A 7 48.66 5.83 48.87
CA LEU A 7 47.87 7.06 48.65
C LEU A 7 47.94 7.62 47.18
N MET A 8 47.14 8.58 46.65
CA MET A 8 45.91 9.33 47.05
C MET A 8 45.40 10.25 45.88
N ILE A 9 44.08 10.59 45.87
CA ILE A 9 43.41 11.92 45.68
C ILE A 9 43.82 12.89 44.52
N ASN A 10 42.83 13.40 43.74
CA ASN A 10 42.50 14.86 43.68
C ASN A 10 41.13 15.25 43.04
N HIS A 11 40.66 16.48 43.31
CA HIS A 11 39.29 17.01 43.04
C HIS A 11 39.19 18.07 41.91
N GLN A 12 38.12 17.98 41.07
CA GLN A 12 37.15 19.04 40.61
C GLN A 12 37.63 20.41 40.03
N PRO A 13 36.77 21.29 39.44
CA PRO A 13 35.66 21.16 38.45
C PRO A 13 35.81 22.15 37.24
N PHE A 14 34.84 22.25 36.29
CA PHE A 14 34.30 23.49 35.62
C PHE A 14 33.37 23.19 34.41
N ALA A 15 32.87 24.21 33.67
CA ALA A 15 31.51 24.23 33.12
C ALA A 15 31.32 24.70 31.64
N TRP A 16 30.18 24.30 31.05
CA TRP A 16 29.42 24.84 29.87
C TRP A 16 30.09 25.03 28.48
N GLY A 17 29.42 24.51 27.43
CA GLY A 17 29.62 24.92 26.03
C GLY A 17 28.76 24.12 25.03
N ARG A 18 27.87 24.78 24.26
CA ARG A 18 27.11 24.16 23.14
C ARG A 18 27.89 24.32 21.84
N ALA A 19 28.03 23.26 21.04
CA ALA A 19 28.40 23.35 19.63
C ALA A 19 27.74 22.22 18.81
N ILE A 20 27.53 22.48 17.53
CA ILE A 20 26.70 21.70 16.60
C ILE A 20 27.53 20.57 15.97
N ALA A 21 26.91 19.40 15.76
CA ALA A 21 27.43 18.36 14.87
C ALA A 21 26.29 17.78 14.01
N THR A 22 26.41 17.96 12.70
CA THR A 22 25.55 17.37 11.66
C THR A 22 26.24 16.11 11.11
N ALA A 23 25.44 15.16 10.60
CA ALA A 23 25.86 13.89 9.97
C ALA A 23 26.34 12.79 10.96
N CYS A 24 26.21 11.48 10.67
CA CYS A 24 25.80 10.83 9.43
C CYS A 24 25.23 9.40 9.65
N ALA A 25 24.69 8.82 8.58
CA ALA A 25 24.61 7.38 8.27
C ALA A 25 23.72 6.44 9.12
N ALA A 26 22.63 6.03 8.47
CA ALA A 26 22.01 4.69 8.45
C ALA A 26 22.64 3.57 9.29
N THR A 27 21.83 3.02 10.22
CA THR A 27 21.98 1.64 10.69
C THR A 27 20.88 0.78 10.08
N MET A 28 21.22 0.17 8.94
CA MET A 28 20.41 -0.77 8.18
C MET A 28 20.19 -2.06 8.98
N CYS A 29 18.98 -2.29 9.51
CA CYS A 29 18.69 -3.50 10.27
C CYS A 29 18.35 -4.65 9.33
N LEU A 30 19.30 -5.57 9.16
CA LEU A 30 19.22 -6.72 8.26
C LEU A 30 18.24 -7.79 8.80
N ALA A 31 16.96 -7.66 8.47
CA ALA A 31 16.00 -8.75 8.62
C ALA A 31 16.13 -9.72 7.42
N LEU A 32 16.76 -10.87 7.66
CA LEU A 32 17.03 -11.90 6.65
C LEU A 32 15.72 -12.64 6.25
N ALA A 33 14.89 -12.01 5.42
CA ALA A 33 13.75 -12.67 4.80
C ALA A 33 14.24 -13.65 3.73
N ILE A 34 14.18 -14.95 4.05
CA ILE A 34 14.37 -16.01 3.05
C ILE A 34 13.14 -15.99 2.14
N VAL A 35 13.28 -15.36 0.98
CA VAL A 35 12.26 -15.33 -0.06
C VAL A 35 12.22 -16.70 -0.75
N PRO A 36 11.14 -17.50 -0.64
CA PRO A 36 10.96 -18.65 -1.51
C PRO A 36 10.76 -18.16 -2.95
N ALA A 37 11.33 -18.87 -3.92
CA ALA A 37 11.31 -18.48 -5.32
C ALA A 37 9.89 -18.17 -5.83
N SER A 38 9.79 -17.18 -6.71
CA SER A 38 8.56 -16.73 -7.35
C SER A 38 7.85 -17.87 -8.08
N THR A 39 6.78 -18.40 -7.48
CA THR A 39 5.83 -19.26 -8.18
C THR A 39 5.04 -18.40 -9.17
N THR A 40 5.36 -18.54 -10.45
CA THR A 40 4.71 -17.83 -11.55
C THR A 40 3.21 -18.06 -11.56
N TYR A 41 2.47 -16.99 -11.88
CA TYR A 41 1.01 -16.97 -11.92
C TYR A 41 0.52 -17.80 -13.12
N ALA A 42 -0.17 -18.91 -12.88
CA ALA A 42 -0.79 -19.72 -13.92
C ALA A 42 -2.30 -19.42 -14.06
N ASP A 43 -2.78 -19.54 -15.30
CA ASP A 43 -4.11 -19.13 -15.74
C ASP A 43 -5.26 -19.97 -15.16
N ASP A 44 -6.39 -19.30 -14.92
CA ASP A 44 -7.71 -19.80 -15.33
C ASP A 44 -8.67 -18.60 -15.41
N ALA A 45 -9.18 -18.33 -16.61
CA ALA A 45 -10.14 -17.27 -16.88
C ALA A 45 -11.31 -17.86 -17.66
N THR A 46 -12.48 -17.93 -17.04
CA THR A 46 -13.67 -18.54 -17.65
C THR A 46 -14.90 -17.64 -17.60
N ALA A 47 -15.49 -17.47 -18.80
CA ALA A 47 -16.84 -16.97 -19.12
C ALA A 47 -17.11 -15.44 -19.08
N PRO A 48 -18.04 -14.95 -19.93
CA PRO A 48 -18.18 -15.30 -21.35
C PRO A 48 -18.30 -14.06 -22.26
N ALA A 49 -17.94 -14.22 -23.54
CA ALA A 49 -18.07 -13.16 -24.55
C ALA A 49 -19.53 -12.95 -25.01
N GLN A 50 -19.92 -11.70 -25.23
CA GLN A 50 -21.02 -11.31 -26.11
C GLN A 50 -20.41 -10.65 -27.34
N GLN A 51 -20.69 -11.20 -28.52
CA GLN A 51 -20.21 -10.67 -29.79
C GLN A 51 -21.06 -9.47 -30.21
N GLN A 52 -20.44 -8.39 -30.68
CA GLN A 52 -21.08 -7.56 -31.69
C GLN A 52 -20.04 -7.02 -32.68
N THR A 53 -20.19 -7.46 -33.92
CA THR A 53 -19.36 -7.05 -35.05
C THR A 53 -19.86 -5.73 -35.63
N THR A 54 -18.96 -4.76 -35.83
CA THR A 54 -19.08 -3.79 -36.92
C THR A 54 -17.73 -3.57 -37.57
N ASP A 55 -17.65 -4.03 -38.81
CA ASP A 55 -16.59 -3.72 -39.77
C ASP A 55 -16.59 -2.22 -40.09
N ASN A 56 -15.41 -1.60 -40.23
CA ASN A 56 -15.30 -0.32 -40.93
C ASN A 56 -13.87 -0.05 -41.43
N SER A 57 -13.53 -0.63 -42.57
CA SER A 57 -12.44 -0.16 -43.40
C SER A 57 -12.69 1.28 -43.88
N ASN A 58 -11.68 2.16 -43.81
CA ASN A 58 -11.39 3.09 -44.90
C ASN A 58 -10.00 3.71 -44.76
N ASN A 59 -9.06 3.20 -45.55
CA ASN A 59 -7.87 3.92 -45.96
C ASN A 59 -8.21 4.70 -47.26
N THR A 60 -7.82 5.97 -47.36
CA THR A 60 -7.89 6.73 -48.62
C THR A 60 -6.64 7.58 -48.79
N ASP A 61 -5.73 7.10 -49.62
CA ASP A 61 -4.61 7.87 -50.14
C ASP A 61 -5.08 9.08 -50.97
N THR A 62 -4.33 10.18 -50.95
CA THR A 62 -4.50 11.33 -51.86
C THR A 62 -3.26 11.53 -52.74
N PRO A 63 -3.39 11.94 -54.02
CA PRO A 63 -2.27 11.96 -54.97
C PRO A 63 -1.40 13.22 -54.89
N ASP A 64 -0.14 13.10 -55.31
CA ASP A 64 0.87 14.17 -55.38
C ASP A 64 0.49 15.36 -56.27
N ASN A 65 0.98 16.55 -55.89
CA ASN A 65 0.86 17.80 -56.66
C ASN A 65 2.25 18.30 -57.11
N PRO A 66 2.56 18.32 -58.43
CA PRO A 66 3.90 18.62 -58.93
C PRO A 66 4.09 20.11 -59.28
N ASN A 67 4.53 20.96 -58.34
CA ASN A 67 5.01 22.32 -58.67
C ASN A 67 5.81 23.03 -57.52
N ASN A 68 7.03 22.58 -57.20
CA ASN A 68 8.02 23.44 -56.53
C ASN A 68 9.48 22.97 -56.79
N PRO A 69 10.31 23.74 -57.53
CA PRO A 69 11.70 23.37 -57.78
C PRO A 69 12.67 23.98 -56.76
N GLY A 70 13.32 23.12 -55.95
CA GLY A 70 14.66 23.40 -55.42
C GLY A 70 14.86 23.46 -53.90
N LYS A 71 15.25 22.32 -53.30
CA LYS A 71 16.26 22.25 -52.24
C LYS A 71 16.89 20.84 -52.22
N PRO A 72 18.22 20.69 -52.10
CA PRO A 72 18.89 19.38 -52.12
C PRO A 72 18.70 18.56 -50.85
N ASP A 73 19.04 17.28 -50.94
CA ASP A 73 18.63 16.20 -50.05
C ASP A 73 19.13 16.24 -48.58
N ASN A 74 18.43 15.42 -47.78
CA ASN A 74 18.50 15.18 -46.32
C ASN A 74 19.94 14.91 -45.80
N PRO A 75 20.30 15.33 -44.55
CA PRO A 75 19.96 14.49 -43.38
C PRO A 75 19.62 15.28 -42.09
N GLY A 76 18.44 15.06 -41.51
CA GLY A 76 18.11 15.59 -40.18
C GLY A 76 16.84 15.02 -39.54
N ALA A 77 17.05 14.13 -38.56
CA ALA A 77 16.11 13.73 -37.50
C ALA A 77 14.63 13.56 -37.88
N ASP A 78 14.24 12.31 -38.13
CA ASP A 78 12.88 11.86 -37.80
C ASP A 78 12.65 12.06 -36.29
N SER A 79 11.40 12.40 -35.96
CA SER A 79 10.78 12.68 -34.66
C SER A 79 11.57 12.30 -33.39
N ASP A 80 11.58 13.24 -32.43
CA ASP A 80 12.17 13.09 -31.09
C ASP A 80 11.85 11.72 -30.48
N GLN A 81 12.84 10.81 -30.52
CA GLN A 81 12.87 9.61 -29.70
C GLN A 81 12.85 10.06 -28.25
N HIS A 82 11.65 10.05 -27.66
CA HIS A 82 11.35 10.52 -26.32
C HIS A 82 12.26 9.81 -25.31
N THR A 83 13.37 10.45 -24.91
CA THR A 83 14.43 9.86 -24.06
C THR A 83 14.02 9.73 -22.58
N ASP A 84 12.71 9.77 -22.31
CA ASP A 84 12.17 9.34 -21.03
C ASP A 84 12.34 7.82 -20.91
N PRO A 85 13.10 7.31 -19.92
CA PRO A 85 13.22 5.88 -19.68
C PRO A 85 11.88 5.19 -19.40
N SER A 86 10.83 5.94 -19.03
CA SER A 86 9.50 5.40 -18.74
C SER A 86 8.86 4.66 -19.92
N ASN A 87 8.78 5.27 -21.12
CA ASN A 87 8.11 4.70 -22.28
C ASN A 87 8.72 3.35 -22.67
N GLY A 88 10.04 3.31 -22.86
CA GLY A 88 10.75 2.09 -23.26
C GLY A 88 10.67 0.99 -22.20
N ALA A 89 10.67 1.34 -20.92
CA ALA A 89 10.57 0.38 -19.83
C ALA A 89 9.14 -0.19 -19.67
N ILE A 90 8.11 0.66 -19.80
CA ILE A 90 6.70 0.25 -19.78
C ILE A 90 6.38 -0.70 -20.94
N ASP A 91 6.79 -0.34 -22.17
CA ASP A 91 6.48 -1.16 -23.35
C ASP A 91 7.27 -2.48 -23.36
N ALA A 92 8.55 -2.48 -22.93
CA ALA A 92 9.33 -3.70 -22.77
C ALA A 92 8.74 -4.63 -21.69
N PHE A 93 8.24 -4.08 -20.58
CA PHE A 93 7.55 -4.84 -19.55
C PHE A 93 6.26 -5.45 -20.11
N ALA A 94 5.41 -4.64 -20.77
CA ALA A 94 4.13 -5.08 -21.31
C ALA A 94 4.27 -6.17 -22.39
N ALA A 95 5.31 -6.10 -23.22
CA ALA A 95 5.62 -7.14 -24.22
C ALA A 95 5.86 -8.53 -23.61
N THR A 96 6.24 -8.61 -22.32
CA THR A 96 6.40 -9.90 -21.59
C THR A 96 5.17 -10.31 -20.77
N HIS A 97 4.17 -9.42 -20.65
CA HIS A 97 2.98 -9.61 -19.82
C HIS A 97 1.69 -9.61 -20.64
N THR A 98 1.53 -10.65 -21.47
CA THR A 98 0.40 -10.83 -22.40
C THR A 98 -0.99 -10.69 -21.75
N TRP A 99 -1.12 -10.97 -20.45
CA TRP A 99 -2.36 -10.81 -19.69
C TRP A 99 -2.88 -9.37 -19.63
N LEU A 100 -2.02 -8.36 -19.81
CA LEU A 100 -2.42 -6.94 -19.82
C LEU A 100 -3.40 -6.62 -20.96
N GLY A 101 -3.29 -7.33 -22.09
CA GLY A 101 -4.00 -7.03 -23.33
C GLY A 101 -3.39 -5.84 -24.07
N SER A 102 -4.15 -5.23 -24.98
CA SER A 102 -3.71 -4.05 -25.72
C SER A 102 -3.65 -2.79 -24.84
N PRO A 103 -2.74 -1.84 -25.12
CA PRO A 103 -2.77 -0.52 -24.49
C PRO A 103 -4.06 0.20 -24.88
N THR A 104 -4.65 0.93 -23.91
CA THR A 104 -5.88 1.71 -24.08
C THR A 104 -5.65 3.21 -23.91
N ALA A 105 -4.43 3.61 -23.52
CA ALA A 105 -4.00 4.99 -23.38
C ALA A 105 -2.53 5.14 -23.81
N GLU A 106 -2.10 6.37 -24.04
CA GLU A 106 -0.68 6.71 -24.14
C GLU A 106 -0.02 6.79 -22.76
N VAL A 107 1.31 6.73 -22.74
CA VAL A 107 2.09 6.89 -21.50
C VAL A 107 1.86 8.29 -20.95
N THR A 108 1.43 8.37 -19.68
CA THR A 108 1.10 9.61 -18.99
C THR A 108 2.10 9.84 -17.86
N PRO A 109 2.87 10.95 -17.86
CA PRO A 109 3.81 11.25 -16.78
C PRO A 109 3.13 11.48 -15.44
N ILE A 110 3.69 10.89 -14.39
CA ILE A 110 3.31 11.11 -12.99
C ILE A 110 4.47 11.85 -12.33
N THR A 111 4.24 13.10 -11.93
CA THR A 111 5.26 13.97 -11.32
C THR A 111 4.86 14.51 -9.95
N ALA A 112 3.67 14.14 -9.45
CA ALA A 112 3.09 14.66 -8.20
C ALA A 112 3.71 14.06 -6.93
N ILE A 113 4.53 13.00 -7.04
CA ILE A 113 5.17 12.31 -5.90
C ILE A 113 6.69 12.24 -6.14
N GLU A 114 7.07 11.62 -7.25
CA GLU A 114 8.44 11.51 -7.76
C GLU A 114 8.38 11.36 -9.29
N SER A 115 9.53 11.18 -9.96
CA SER A 115 9.57 10.95 -11.40
C SER A 115 9.04 9.56 -11.74
N GLY A 116 7.88 9.49 -12.39
CA GLY A 116 7.31 8.26 -12.91
C GLY A 116 6.36 8.49 -14.09
N ALA A 117 5.72 7.41 -14.53
CA ALA A 117 4.68 7.43 -15.55
C ALA A 117 3.75 6.21 -15.41
N GLU A 118 2.60 6.27 -16.04
CA GLU A 118 1.66 5.16 -16.16
C GLU A 118 1.21 4.94 -17.61
N ARG A 119 0.83 3.71 -17.96
CA ARG A 119 0.07 3.41 -19.18
C ARG A 119 -1.00 2.37 -18.88
N THR A 120 -2.24 2.69 -19.21
CA THR A 120 -3.38 1.77 -19.04
C THR A 120 -3.49 0.80 -20.21
N TYR A 121 -3.76 -0.46 -19.88
CA TYR A 121 -4.06 -1.56 -20.78
C TYR A 121 -5.43 -2.16 -20.41
N GLN A 122 -5.95 -3.05 -21.25
CA GLN A 122 -7.29 -3.66 -21.07
C GLN A 122 -7.53 -4.27 -19.68
N ASN A 123 -6.52 -4.92 -19.09
CA ASN A 123 -6.66 -5.68 -17.82
C ASN A 123 -5.84 -5.12 -16.64
N GLY A 124 -5.16 -4.00 -16.82
CA GLY A 124 -4.40 -3.33 -15.76
C GLY A 124 -3.62 -2.12 -16.26
N THR A 125 -2.97 -1.41 -15.34
CA THR A 125 -2.12 -0.26 -15.64
C THR A 125 -0.68 -0.59 -15.27
N VAL A 126 0.26 -0.32 -16.18
CA VAL A 126 1.70 -0.47 -15.92
C VAL A 126 2.22 0.87 -15.43
N TYR A 127 2.88 0.84 -14.27
CA TYR A 127 3.51 1.98 -13.63
C TYR A 127 5.02 1.85 -13.75
N TRP A 128 5.70 2.96 -14.03
CA TRP A 128 7.14 3.09 -13.86
C TRP A 128 7.46 4.24 -12.90
N SER A 129 8.46 4.07 -12.05
CA SER A 129 9.08 5.16 -11.30
C SER A 129 10.60 5.02 -11.26
N SER A 130 11.29 6.14 -11.05
CA SER A 130 12.74 6.16 -10.84
C SER A 130 13.22 5.43 -9.58
N SER A 131 12.33 5.16 -8.61
CA SER A 131 12.68 4.49 -7.34
C SER A 131 12.22 3.03 -7.27
N THR A 132 11.11 2.67 -7.94
CA THR A 132 10.56 1.31 -7.91
C THR A 132 10.84 0.50 -9.17
N GLY A 133 11.14 1.15 -10.31
CA GLY A 133 11.17 0.49 -11.61
C GLY A 133 9.76 0.27 -12.17
N VAL A 134 9.61 -0.73 -13.07
CA VAL A 134 8.34 -1.02 -13.75
C VAL A 134 7.57 -2.12 -13.03
N HIS A 135 6.28 -1.88 -12.76
CA HIS A 135 5.37 -2.86 -12.18
C HIS A 135 3.94 -2.72 -12.72
N ALA A 136 3.20 -3.82 -12.80
CA ALA A 136 1.80 -3.81 -13.26
C ALA A 136 0.78 -3.93 -12.11
N VAL A 137 -0.23 -3.06 -12.12
CA VAL A 137 -1.39 -3.07 -11.22
C VAL A 137 -2.60 -3.62 -11.98
N ARG A 138 -3.26 -4.65 -11.46
CA ARG A 138 -4.47 -5.24 -12.09
C ARG A 138 -5.68 -4.33 -11.91
N SER A 139 -6.58 -4.26 -12.90
CA SER A 139 -7.76 -3.36 -12.87
C SER A 139 -8.67 -3.51 -11.64
N ASN A 140 -8.68 -4.68 -10.99
CA ASN A 140 -9.44 -4.90 -9.76
C ASN A 140 -8.88 -4.15 -8.54
N ILE A 141 -7.59 -3.79 -8.56
CA ILE A 141 -6.89 -2.97 -7.58
C ILE A 141 -6.72 -1.53 -8.08
N ASP A 142 -6.49 -1.34 -9.37
CA ASP A 142 -6.08 -0.07 -9.99
C ASP A 142 -7.02 1.12 -9.69
N ALA A 143 -8.34 0.90 -9.79
CA ALA A 143 -9.35 1.93 -9.49
C ALA A 143 -9.44 2.34 -8.00
N CYS A 144 -8.79 1.58 -7.10
CA CYS A 144 -8.54 1.98 -5.71
C CYS A 144 -7.17 2.66 -5.62
N TYR A 145 -6.15 2.13 -6.29
CA TYR A 145 -4.80 2.69 -6.31
C TYR A 145 -4.74 4.14 -6.81
N GLN A 146 -5.33 4.45 -7.97
CA GLN A 146 -5.32 5.79 -8.57
C GLN A 146 -5.88 6.89 -7.64
N LYS A 147 -6.82 6.54 -6.74
CA LYS A 147 -7.40 7.46 -5.76
C LYS A 147 -6.46 7.75 -4.58
N HIS A 148 -5.61 6.77 -4.26
CA HIS A 148 -4.72 6.77 -3.09
C HIS A 148 -3.24 6.79 -3.49
N LEU A 149 -2.94 7.12 -4.75
CA LEU A 149 -1.58 7.14 -5.31
C LEU A 149 -0.65 8.04 -4.47
N GLN A 150 -1.13 9.21 -4.06
CA GLN A 150 -0.37 10.14 -3.21
C GLN A 150 -0.11 9.62 -1.79
N ASP A 151 -1.03 8.82 -1.22
CA ASP A 151 -0.88 8.21 0.11
C ASP A 151 0.03 6.98 0.08
N LEU A 152 -0.11 6.14 -0.95
CA LEU A 152 0.53 4.82 -1.04
C LEU A 152 1.90 4.86 -1.74
N GLY A 153 2.17 5.88 -2.57
CA GLY A 153 3.34 5.94 -3.42
C GLY A 153 3.30 4.91 -4.56
N PHE A 154 4.41 4.75 -5.27
CA PHE A 154 4.50 3.80 -6.37
C PHE A 154 4.40 2.34 -5.91
N THR A 155 3.90 1.48 -6.80
CA THR A 155 3.86 0.03 -6.56
C THR A 155 5.28 -0.57 -6.60
N VAL A 156 5.53 -1.56 -5.74
CA VAL A 156 6.87 -2.19 -5.56
C VAL A 156 6.90 -3.67 -5.97
N ASN A 157 5.80 -4.20 -6.52
CA ASN A 157 5.69 -5.53 -7.10
C ASN A 157 4.45 -5.67 -7.99
N ASP A 158 4.35 -6.74 -8.78
CA ASP A 158 3.21 -7.02 -9.68
C ASP A 158 2.00 -7.69 -8.99
N GLY A 159 1.95 -7.56 -7.66
CA GLY A 159 0.97 -8.19 -6.78
C GLY A 159 1.10 -9.71 -6.63
N MET A 160 0.28 -10.26 -5.75
CA MET A 160 0.20 -11.67 -5.41
C MET A 160 -1.25 -12.18 -5.44
N LYS A 161 -1.43 -13.43 -5.90
CA LYS A 161 -2.71 -14.15 -5.81
C LYS A 161 -2.90 -14.63 -4.37
N LEU A 162 -4.06 -14.33 -3.79
CA LEU A 162 -4.46 -14.84 -2.48
C LEU A 162 -5.62 -15.83 -2.64
N ARG A 163 -5.90 -16.62 -1.61
CA ARG A 163 -7.02 -17.56 -1.64
C ARG A 163 -8.34 -16.80 -1.53
N GLY A 164 -8.97 -16.54 -2.68
CA GLY A 164 -10.20 -15.75 -2.78
C GLY A 164 -9.99 -14.25 -2.99
N GLY A 165 -8.80 -13.83 -3.45
CA GLY A 165 -8.53 -12.42 -3.73
C GLY A 165 -7.14 -12.17 -4.32
N THR A 166 -6.72 -10.90 -4.29
CA THR A 166 -5.38 -10.46 -4.70
C THR A 166 -4.89 -9.37 -3.75
N SER A 167 -3.57 -9.27 -3.59
CA SER A 167 -2.95 -8.20 -2.82
C SER A 167 -1.77 -7.62 -3.58
N GLN A 168 -1.51 -6.32 -3.47
CA GLN A 168 -0.37 -5.67 -4.11
C GLN A 168 0.29 -4.68 -3.17
N ALA A 169 1.62 -4.57 -3.24
CA ALA A 169 2.39 -3.68 -2.38
C ALA A 169 2.79 -2.39 -3.08
N PHE A 170 2.84 -1.33 -2.28
CA PHE A 170 3.19 0.03 -2.62
C PHE A 170 4.17 0.55 -1.55
N GLN A 171 4.88 1.63 -1.85
CA GLN A 171 5.91 2.19 -0.96
C GLN A 171 5.42 2.37 0.49
N ASN A 172 4.18 2.83 0.69
CA ASN A 172 3.61 3.18 1.99
C ASN A 172 2.45 2.28 2.44
N GLY A 173 2.18 1.15 1.78
CA GLY A 173 1.08 0.26 2.16
C GLY A 173 0.81 -0.90 1.20
N GLN A 174 -0.35 -1.53 1.34
CA GLN A 174 -0.82 -2.58 0.43
C GLN A 174 -2.29 -2.40 0.10
N ILE A 175 -2.71 -2.75 -1.13
CA ILE A 175 -4.12 -2.85 -1.50
C ILE A 175 -4.51 -4.31 -1.61
N HIS A 176 -5.64 -4.65 -0.98
CA HIS A 176 -6.19 -5.99 -0.88
C HIS A 176 -7.57 -5.99 -1.53
N TRP A 177 -7.78 -6.88 -2.50
CA TRP A 177 -9.06 -7.06 -3.17
C TRP A 177 -9.62 -8.45 -2.91
N SER A 178 -10.91 -8.53 -2.58
CA SER A 178 -11.71 -9.76 -2.67
C SER A 178 -13.01 -9.49 -3.42
N PRO A 179 -13.65 -10.52 -4.00
CA PRO A 179 -15.00 -10.38 -4.57
C PRO A 179 -16.05 -9.89 -3.57
N SER A 180 -15.82 -10.11 -2.27
CA SER A 180 -16.79 -9.79 -1.20
C SER A 180 -16.64 -8.38 -0.62
N THR A 181 -15.47 -7.75 -0.78
CA THR A 181 -15.14 -6.45 -0.18
C THR A 181 -14.74 -5.37 -1.19
N GLY A 182 -14.38 -5.77 -2.41
CA GLY A 182 -13.66 -4.91 -3.36
C GLY A 182 -12.22 -4.64 -2.89
N ALA A 183 -11.56 -3.71 -3.57
CA ALA A 183 -10.22 -3.27 -3.21
C ALA A 183 -10.27 -2.28 -2.04
N ARG A 184 -9.41 -2.50 -1.04
CA ARG A 184 -9.18 -1.62 0.11
C ARG A 184 -7.69 -1.54 0.43
N PHE A 185 -7.20 -0.36 0.78
CA PHE A 185 -5.81 -0.22 1.20
C PHE A 185 -5.64 -0.42 2.72
N THR A 186 -4.50 -0.97 3.13
CA THR A 186 -4.04 -1.04 4.51
C THR A 186 -2.64 -0.44 4.58
N ARG A 187 -2.28 0.21 5.69
CA ARG A 187 -0.92 0.74 5.90
C ARG A 187 -0.49 0.70 7.36
N GLY A 188 0.79 1.02 7.58
CA GLY A 188 1.35 1.33 8.89
C GLY A 188 1.03 0.31 9.99
N ALA A 189 0.68 0.81 11.17
CA ALA A 189 0.45 -0.02 12.36
C ALA A 189 -0.82 -0.89 12.28
N ILE A 190 -1.83 -0.49 11.52
CA ILE A 190 -3.07 -1.26 11.32
C ILE A 190 -2.80 -2.47 10.43
N GLN A 191 -2.06 -2.29 9.32
CA GLN A 191 -1.59 -3.39 8.49
C GLN A 191 -0.66 -4.33 9.28
N GLN A 192 0.26 -3.80 10.08
CA GLN A 192 1.13 -4.60 10.95
C GLN A 192 0.31 -5.44 11.94
N TYR A 193 -0.70 -4.86 12.60
CA TYR A 193 -1.61 -5.60 13.48
C TYR A 193 -2.34 -6.72 12.72
N TRP A 194 -2.94 -6.41 11.56
CA TRP A 194 -3.69 -7.39 10.78
C TRP A 194 -2.81 -8.53 10.25
N SER A 195 -1.59 -8.22 9.81
CA SER A 195 -0.59 -9.21 9.40
C SER A 195 -0.19 -10.17 10.51
N ALA A 196 0.06 -9.65 11.72
CA ALA A 196 0.37 -10.45 12.90
C ALA A 196 -0.79 -11.36 13.33
N HIS A 197 -2.02 -11.02 12.95
CA HIS A 197 -3.24 -11.79 13.22
C HIS A 197 -3.67 -12.72 12.07
N GLY A 198 -2.82 -12.91 11.05
CA GLY A 198 -3.01 -13.91 9.99
C GLY A 198 -3.62 -13.37 8.70
N TRP A 199 -3.62 -12.05 8.48
CA TRP A 199 -4.18 -11.40 7.29
C TRP A 199 -5.64 -11.81 7.02
N GLU A 200 -6.02 -12.05 5.77
CA GLU A 200 -7.37 -12.44 5.35
C GLU A 200 -7.79 -13.83 5.86
N ASN A 201 -6.82 -14.69 6.18
CA ASN A 201 -7.04 -16.00 6.79
C ASN A 201 -7.17 -15.91 8.32
N GLY A 202 -6.89 -14.73 8.88
CA GLY A 202 -7.04 -14.39 10.28
C GLY A 202 -8.49 -14.16 10.69
N TRP A 203 -8.72 -14.05 11.99
CA TRP A 203 -10.07 -13.91 12.55
C TRP A 203 -10.80 -12.61 12.16
N LEU A 204 -10.07 -11.58 11.72
CA LEU A 204 -10.63 -10.31 11.23
C LEU A 204 -11.27 -10.43 9.85
N GLY A 205 -10.83 -11.39 9.03
CA GLY A 205 -11.17 -11.48 7.60
C GLY A 205 -10.55 -10.34 6.78
N TRP A 206 -11.16 -10.02 5.64
CA TRP A 206 -10.72 -8.96 4.73
C TRP A 206 -11.07 -7.55 5.25
N PRO A 207 -10.30 -6.51 4.88
CA PRO A 207 -10.71 -5.11 5.05
C PRO A 207 -11.99 -4.82 4.26
N THR A 208 -12.96 -4.15 4.89
CA THR A 208 -14.25 -3.74 4.30
C THR A 208 -14.30 -2.25 3.98
N GLY A 209 -13.47 -1.45 4.64
CA GLY A 209 -13.26 -0.03 4.45
C GLY A 209 -11.77 0.29 4.34
N ASP A 210 -11.45 1.44 3.77
CA ASP A 210 -10.09 1.98 3.74
C ASP A 210 -9.69 2.46 5.14
N GLU A 211 -8.39 2.67 5.38
CA GLU A 211 -7.93 3.26 6.64
C GLU A 211 -8.34 4.73 6.71
N LEU A 212 -9.01 5.10 7.81
CA LEU A 212 -9.45 6.47 8.08
C LEU A 212 -8.58 7.10 9.16
N THR A 213 -7.96 8.24 8.83
CA THR A 213 -7.36 9.12 9.84
C THR A 213 -8.46 9.72 10.70
N VAL A 214 -8.37 9.49 12.02
CA VAL A 214 -9.30 10.04 13.02
C VAL A 214 -8.55 10.97 13.97
N LYS A 215 -9.26 11.79 14.75
CA LYS A 215 -8.61 12.70 15.70
C LYS A 215 -7.88 11.87 16.76
N GLY A 216 -6.54 11.95 16.75
CA GLY A 216 -5.65 11.25 17.67
C GLY A 216 -5.14 9.89 17.19
N GLY A 217 -5.47 9.44 15.98
CA GLY A 217 -5.08 8.12 15.51
C GLY A 217 -5.62 7.74 14.12
N ALA A 218 -5.84 6.45 13.91
CA ALA A 218 -6.45 5.89 12.71
C ALA A 218 -7.41 4.75 13.08
N SER A 219 -8.36 4.42 12.20
CA SER A 219 -9.18 3.22 12.32
C SER A 219 -9.46 2.60 10.95
N GLN A 220 -9.69 1.28 10.93
CA GLN A 220 -10.06 0.57 9.71
C GLN A 220 -11.03 -0.57 10.00
N THR A 221 -12.06 -0.69 9.17
CA THR A 221 -13.09 -1.73 9.29
C THR A 221 -12.70 -2.99 8.51
N PHE A 222 -12.92 -4.14 9.14
CA PHE A 222 -12.73 -5.49 8.59
C PHE A 222 -14.05 -6.27 8.68
N GLN A 223 -14.12 -7.45 8.05
CA GLN A 223 -15.33 -8.28 8.02
C GLN A 223 -15.86 -8.65 9.41
N HIS A 224 -14.98 -8.79 10.41
CA HIS A 224 -15.31 -9.30 11.74
C HIS A 224 -14.90 -8.38 12.90
N GLY A 225 -14.52 -7.13 12.63
CA GLY A 225 -14.15 -6.15 13.65
C GLY A 225 -13.64 -4.83 13.07
N VAL A 226 -13.19 -3.94 13.94
CA VAL A 226 -12.54 -2.67 13.57
C VAL A 226 -11.22 -2.58 14.33
N VAL A 227 -10.13 -2.33 13.61
CA VAL A 227 -8.82 -2.06 14.23
C VAL A 227 -8.72 -0.56 14.44
N PHE A 228 -8.40 -0.14 15.66
CA PHE A 228 -8.11 1.23 16.02
C PHE A 228 -6.64 1.35 16.40
N TRP A 229 -5.98 2.42 15.97
CA TRP A 229 -4.61 2.72 16.35
C TRP A 229 -4.49 4.15 16.90
N SER A 230 -3.72 4.32 17.97
CA SER A 230 -3.20 5.64 18.37
C SER A 230 -1.71 5.58 18.68
N PRO A 231 -0.99 6.71 18.62
CA PRO A 231 0.43 6.78 19.03
C PRO A 231 0.66 6.38 20.51
N THR A 232 -0.37 6.49 21.36
CA THR A 232 -0.26 6.19 22.80
C THR A 232 -0.63 4.77 23.18
N THR A 233 -1.52 4.13 22.42
CA THR A 233 -2.06 2.80 22.75
C THR A 233 -1.54 1.70 21.85
N GLY A 234 -1.06 2.02 20.64
CA GLY A 234 -0.81 1.03 19.59
C GLY A 234 -2.10 0.63 18.87
N ALA A 235 -2.02 -0.43 18.06
CA ALA A 235 -3.15 -0.95 17.30
C ALA A 235 -3.82 -2.10 18.05
N HIS A 236 -5.15 -2.04 18.21
CA HIS A 236 -5.97 -3.07 18.87
C HIS A 236 -7.30 -3.21 18.13
N ALA A 237 -7.86 -4.41 18.11
CA ALA A 237 -9.12 -4.69 17.44
C ALA A 237 -10.30 -4.78 18.42
N VAL A 238 -11.41 -4.15 18.05
CA VAL A 238 -12.69 -4.17 18.77
C VAL A 238 -13.72 -4.90 17.90
N LYS A 239 -14.51 -5.80 18.49
CA LYS A 239 -15.46 -6.66 17.74
C LYS A 239 -16.75 -6.97 18.49
N GLY A 240 -17.70 -7.57 17.77
CA GLY A 240 -18.92 -8.15 18.35
C GLY A 240 -19.74 -7.17 19.21
N GLY A 241 -20.24 -7.65 20.35
CA GLY A 241 -21.05 -6.84 21.26
C GLY A 241 -20.29 -5.65 21.86
N ILE A 242 -18.98 -5.80 22.12
CA ILE A 242 -18.13 -4.69 22.62
C ILE A 242 -18.04 -3.58 21.58
N LEU A 243 -17.84 -3.92 20.30
CA LEU A 243 -17.83 -2.94 19.20
C LEU A 243 -19.18 -2.22 19.08
N GLY A 244 -20.29 -2.95 19.25
CA GLY A 244 -21.63 -2.36 19.23
C GLY A 244 -21.83 -1.29 20.31
N GLU A 245 -21.40 -1.57 21.55
CA GLU A 245 -21.50 -0.57 22.62
C GLU A 245 -20.49 0.56 22.48
N TYR A 246 -19.27 0.25 22.05
CA TYR A 246 -18.26 1.27 21.73
C TYR A 246 -18.76 2.23 20.63
N ALA A 247 -19.51 1.73 19.64
CA ALA A 247 -20.17 2.56 18.63
C ALA A 247 -21.25 3.49 19.22
N ASN A 248 -22.09 2.97 20.13
CA ASN A 248 -23.15 3.75 20.79
C ASN A 248 -22.58 4.99 21.49
N ILE A 249 -21.46 4.81 22.20
CA ILE A 249 -20.75 5.84 22.97
C ILE A 249 -19.73 6.66 22.16
N LYS A 250 -19.78 6.59 20.81
CA LYS A 250 -19.00 7.39 19.84
C LYS A 250 -17.54 6.98 19.61
N TYR A 251 -17.23 5.69 19.76
CA TYR A 251 -15.92 5.09 19.50
C TYR A 251 -14.78 5.85 20.22
N GLU A 252 -13.67 6.11 19.53
CA GLU A 252 -12.48 6.75 20.08
C GLU A 252 -12.64 8.26 20.29
N GLN A 253 -13.67 8.88 19.70
CA GLN A 253 -14.12 10.24 20.03
C GLN A 253 -15.06 10.27 21.25
N GLY A 254 -15.42 9.09 21.76
CA GLY A 254 -16.31 8.89 22.90
C GLY A 254 -15.64 9.08 24.25
N ILE A 255 -16.41 8.83 25.31
CA ILE A 255 -15.94 8.95 26.70
C ILE A 255 -14.75 8.00 27.02
N LEU A 256 -14.67 6.85 26.33
CA LEU A 256 -13.66 5.82 26.61
C LEU A 256 -12.28 6.10 25.98
N GLY A 257 -12.20 6.92 24.92
CA GLY A 257 -11.00 7.03 24.10
C GLY A 257 -10.64 5.72 23.39
N PHE A 258 -9.39 5.60 22.91
CA PHE A 258 -8.91 4.44 22.16
C PHE A 258 -8.82 3.16 23.01
N PRO A 259 -8.93 1.96 22.40
CA PRO A 259 -8.62 0.70 23.07
C PRO A 259 -7.12 0.65 23.45
N VAL A 260 -6.82 0.04 24.60
CA VAL A 260 -5.45 -0.16 25.12
C VAL A 260 -4.98 -1.62 25.09
N ASN A 261 -5.91 -2.55 24.85
CA ASN A 261 -5.66 -3.97 24.63
C ASN A 261 -6.71 -4.55 23.67
N ASP A 262 -6.45 -5.77 23.20
CA ASP A 262 -7.46 -6.61 22.55
C ASP A 262 -8.45 -7.22 23.54
N GLU A 263 -9.60 -7.65 23.02
CA GLU A 263 -10.64 -8.35 23.81
C GLU A 263 -10.08 -9.57 24.57
N MET A 264 -10.19 -9.53 25.90
CA MET A 264 -9.81 -10.60 26.80
C MET A 264 -11.02 -11.49 27.13
N LYS A 265 -10.84 -12.81 27.08
CA LYS A 265 -11.86 -13.77 27.53
C LYS A 265 -11.94 -13.81 29.05
N LEU A 266 -13.15 -13.71 29.60
CA LEU A 266 -13.44 -13.83 31.02
C LEU A 266 -14.36 -15.03 31.30
N ARG A 267 -14.50 -15.43 32.55
CA ARG A 267 -15.45 -16.49 32.94
C ARG A 267 -16.89 -15.99 32.73
N GLY A 268 -17.52 -16.45 31.66
CA GLY A 268 -18.90 -16.10 31.30
C GLY A 268 -19.06 -14.90 30.37
N GLY A 269 -17.98 -14.39 29.79
CA GLY A 269 -18.03 -13.20 28.92
C GLY A 269 -16.68 -12.80 28.33
N THR A 270 -16.61 -11.56 27.87
CA THR A 270 -15.37 -10.92 27.41
C THR A 270 -15.26 -9.51 27.99
N SER A 271 -14.07 -8.94 27.99
CA SER A 271 -13.85 -7.54 28.37
C SER A 271 -12.71 -6.94 27.58
N GLN A 272 -12.81 -5.64 27.29
CA GLN A 272 -11.78 -4.87 26.63
C GLN A 272 -11.58 -3.54 27.37
N ALA A 273 -10.34 -3.13 27.52
CA ALA A 273 -9.96 -1.89 28.18
C ALA A 273 -9.69 -0.79 27.14
N PHE A 274 -10.00 0.44 27.54
CA PHE A 274 -9.86 1.66 26.77
C PHE A 274 -9.15 2.71 27.65
N GLN A 275 -8.68 3.80 27.05
CA GLN A 275 -7.91 4.85 27.77
C GLN A 275 -8.59 5.32 29.06
N ASN A 276 -9.92 5.49 29.04
CA ASN A 276 -10.70 6.06 30.15
C ASN A 276 -11.72 5.07 30.76
N GLY A 277 -11.60 3.76 30.50
CA GLY A 277 -12.53 2.79 31.05
C GLY A 277 -12.42 1.39 30.45
N GLN A 278 -13.50 0.62 30.53
CA GLN A 278 -13.57 -0.77 30.08
C GLN A 278 -15.01 -1.10 29.69
N ILE A 279 -15.18 -1.99 28.71
CA ILE A 279 -16.47 -2.59 28.38
C ILE A 279 -16.41 -4.07 28.77
N HIS A 280 -17.49 -4.59 29.35
CA HIS A 280 -17.72 -5.98 29.68
C HIS A 280 -18.91 -6.50 28.90
N TRP A 281 -18.72 -7.56 28.13
CA TRP A 281 -19.81 -8.24 27.42
C TRP A 281 -20.08 -9.62 28.04
N SER A 282 -21.35 -9.95 28.23
CA SER A 282 -21.79 -11.32 28.51
C SER A 282 -23.10 -11.67 27.78
N PRO A 283 -23.38 -12.96 27.52
CA PRO A 283 -24.66 -13.37 26.93
C PRO A 283 -25.89 -12.97 27.76
N SER A 284 -25.74 -12.82 29.08
CA SER A 284 -26.84 -12.48 29.99
C SER A 284 -27.05 -10.98 30.22
N THR A 285 -26.05 -10.13 29.92
CA THR A 285 -26.12 -8.68 30.19
C THR A 285 -25.96 -7.80 28.95
N GLY A 286 -25.54 -8.36 27.80
CA GLY A 286 -25.00 -7.55 26.71
C GLY A 286 -23.66 -6.90 27.10
N ALA A 287 -23.25 -5.90 26.32
CA ALA A 287 -22.08 -5.06 26.58
C ALA A 287 -22.46 -3.83 27.41
N ARG A 288 -21.59 -3.43 28.35
CA ARG A 288 -21.74 -2.31 29.28
C ARG A 288 -20.43 -1.96 29.98
#